data_AF-A0A9D4AVV4-F1
#
_entry.id   AF-A0A9D4AVV4-F1
#
_cell.length_a   1.000
_cell.length_b   1.000
_cell.length_c   1.000
_cell.angle_alpha   90.00
_cell.angle_beta   90.00
_cell.angle_gamma   90.00
#
_symmetry.space_group_name_H-M   'P 1'
#
loop_
_entity.id
_entity.type
_entity.pdbx_description
1 polymer ?
#
loop_
_entity_poly.entity_id
_entity_poly.type
_entity_poly.pdbx_seq_one_letter_code
_entity_poly.pdbx_strand_id
1 'polypeptide(L)'
;MSPGLPGPALALGLLALLLLLLPGTRSDCGPLPKLNYAIPSDMDWIEGFPVDTQVTYKCRDGFFKIPGKSDTVVCLSNSQWSNINEFCGQYLKTLSFIPKVTKRSFLMSNVWD
;
A
#
# COMPACT_ATOMS: atom_id res chain seq x y z
N MET A 1 11.99 17.11 58.75
CA MET A 1 11.62 17.78 57.48
C MET A 1 10.90 16.77 56.61
N SER A 2 9.61 16.97 56.34
CA SER A 2 8.93 16.20 55.30
C SER A 2 9.18 16.90 53.95
N PRO A 3 9.67 16.22 52.90
CA PRO A 3 9.80 16.84 51.59
C PRO A 3 8.41 17.21 51.09
N GLY A 4 8.19 18.48 50.77
CA GLY A 4 6.93 18.97 50.24
C GLY A 4 6.64 18.30 48.90
N LEU A 5 5.47 17.68 48.77
CA LEU A 5 5.05 17.03 47.53
C LEU A 5 4.97 18.11 46.42
N PRO A 6 5.55 17.90 45.23
CA PRO A 6 5.54 18.91 44.17
C PRO A 6 4.09 19.26 43.81
N GLY A 7 3.79 20.56 43.78
CA GLY A 7 2.44 21.04 43.52
C GLY A 7 1.90 20.55 42.16
N PRO A 8 0.57 20.42 42.00
CA PRO A 8 -0.03 19.80 40.81
C PRO A 8 0.38 20.45 39.50
N ALA A 9 0.67 21.76 39.50
CA ALA A 9 1.19 22.48 38.32
C ALA A 9 2.56 21.94 37.84
N LEU A 10 3.46 21.56 38.75
CA LEU A 10 4.76 20.98 38.39
C LEU A 10 4.61 19.57 37.84
N ALA A 11 3.72 18.76 38.43
CA ALA A 11 3.40 17.43 37.93
C ALA A 11 2.79 17.47 36.52
N LEU A 12 1.86 18.40 36.27
CA LEU A 12 1.26 18.63 34.95
C LEU A 12 2.29 19.13 33.92
N GLY A 13 3.19 20.04 34.32
CA GLY A 13 4.26 20.52 33.44
C GLY A 13 5.25 19.42 33.06
N LEU A 14 5.65 18.58 34.01
CA LEU A 14 6.48 17.40 33.76
C LEU A 14 5.77 16.37 32.87
N LEU A 15 4.48 16.14 33.07
CA LEU A 15 3.69 15.23 32.24
C LEU A 15 3.57 15.74 30.79
N ALA A 16 3.30 17.03 30.60
CA ALA A 16 3.24 17.64 29.28
C ALA A 16 4.60 17.59 28.56
N LEU A 17 5.70 17.85 29.29
CA LEU A 17 7.06 17.71 28.75
C LEU A 17 7.37 16.25 28.37
N LEU A 18 6.96 15.28 29.19
CA LEU A 18 7.12 13.86 28.89
C LEU A 18 6.34 13.44 27.64
N LEU A 19 5.09 13.91 27.47
CA LEU A 19 4.28 13.66 26.28
C LEU A 19 4.88 14.25 25.00
N LEU A 20 5.56 15.40 25.09
CA LEU A 20 6.31 16.00 23.97
C LEU A 20 7.61 15.26 23.62
N LEU A 21 8.17 14.50 24.58
CA LEU A 21 9.37 13.69 24.41
C LEU A 21 9.07 12.24 23.95
N LEU A 22 7.80 11.82 23.97
CA LEU A 22 7.42 10.53 23.40
C LEU A 22 7.55 10.58 21.87
N PRO A 23 8.30 9.65 21.25
CA PRO A 23 8.26 9.51 19.80
C PRO A 23 6.84 9.09 19.41
N GLY A 24 6.10 9.98 18.77
CA GLY A 24 4.80 9.65 18.21
C GLY A 24 4.98 8.48 17.23
N THR A 25 4.24 7.40 17.46
CA THR A 25 4.19 6.24 16.56
C THR A 25 3.53 6.67 15.26
N ARG A 26 4.32 7.27 14.37
CA ARG A 26 3.86 7.81 13.10
C ARG A 26 3.70 6.65 12.12
N SER A 27 2.47 6.15 12.01
CA SER A 27 2.04 5.40 10.84
C SER A 27 2.17 6.36 9.64
N ASP A 28 3.25 6.26 8.86
CA ASP A 28 3.60 7.34 7.92
C ASP A 28 2.54 7.56 6.85
N CYS A 29 1.91 6.50 6.33
CA CYS A 29 0.67 6.59 5.56
C CYS A 29 -0.55 6.09 6.34
N GLY A 30 -1.68 6.74 6.08
CA GLY A 30 -3.00 6.35 6.60
C GLY A 30 -3.57 5.07 5.96
N PRO A 31 -4.85 4.74 6.24
CA PRO A 31 -5.47 3.50 5.75
C PRO A 31 -5.44 3.40 4.22
N LEU A 32 -5.34 2.16 3.73
CA LEU A 32 -5.21 1.88 2.30
C LEU A 32 -6.41 2.39 1.49
N PRO A 33 -6.17 2.89 0.25
CA PRO A 33 -7.24 3.33 -0.62
C PRO A 33 -8.19 2.18 -0.96
N LYS A 34 -9.50 2.43 -0.88
CA LYS A 34 -10.53 1.45 -1.21
C LYS A 34 -10.75 1.45 -2.72
N LEU A 35 -10.69 0.26 -3.34
CA LEU A 35 -10.92 0.06 -4.77
C LEU A 35 -12.16 -0.80 -4.99
N ASN A 36 -12.94 -0.51 -6.03
CA ASN A 36 -14.23 -1.17 -6.28
C ASN A 36 -14.10 -2.69 -6.51
N TYR A 37 -13.07 -3.08 -7.26
CA TYR A 37 -12.88 -4.44 -7.78
C TYR A 37 -11.57 -5.08 -7.35
N ALA A 38 -10.87 -4.48 -6.39
CA ALA A 38 -9.57 -4.94 -5.90
C ALA A 38 -9.49 -4.85 -4.37
N ILE A 39 -8.73 -5.77 -3.78
CA ILE A 39 -8.44 -5.86 -2.35
C ILE A 39 -6.92 -5.98 -2.17
N PRO A 40 -6.34 -5.53 -1.04
CA PRO A 40 -4.93 -5.78 -0.73
C PRO A 40 -4.62 -7.28 -0.82
N SER A 41 -3.46 -7.64 -1.37
CA SER A 41 -3.06 -9.05 -1.46
C SER A 41 -2.80 -9.62 -0.07
N ASP A 42 -2.08 -8.83 0.73
CA ASP A 42 -1.74 -9.11 2.11
C ASP A 42 -2.71 -8.32 3.00
N MET A 43 -3.42 -9.05 3.89
CA MET A 43 -4.31 -8.45 4.90
C MET A 43 -3.66 -8.43 6.28
N ASP A 44 -2.34 -8.68 6.34
CA ASP A 44 -1.54 -8.38 7.52
C ASP A 44 -1.58 -6.87 7.75
N TRP A 45 -2.34 -6.50 8.77
CA TRP A 45 -2.65 -5.14 9.17
C TRP A 45 -1.42 -4.55 9.86
N ILE A 46 -0.35 -4.27 9.11
CA ILE A 46 0.86 -3.65 9.64
C ILE A 46 0.46 -2.34 10.31
N GLU A 47 0.76 -2.18 11.61
CA GLU A 47 0.32 -1.02 12.43
C GLU A 47 0.90 0.34 11.98
N GLY A 48 1.75 0.34 10.95
CA GLY A 48 2.08 1.52 10.17
C GLY A 48 2.61 1.13 8.81
N PHE A 49 2.27 1.93 7.79
CA PHE A 49 2.91 1.87 6.48
C PHE A 49 3.98 2.96 6.46
N PRO A 50 5.26 2.65 6.72
CA PRO A 50 6.33 3.64 6.61
C PRO A 50 6.45 4.18 5.18
N VAL A 51 7.10 5.33 5.02
CA VAL A 51 7.44 5.87 3.69
C VAL A 51 8.15 4.80 2.84
N ASP A 52 7.88 4.80 1.53
CA ASP A 52 8.32 3.83 0.53
C ASP A 52 7.75 2.40 0.68
N THR A 53 6.81 2.17 1.60
CA THR A 53 6.07 0.90 1.66
C THR A 53 5.25 0.69 0.40
N GLN A 54 5.43 -0.46 -0.24
CA GLN A 54 4.68 -0.87 -1.43
C GLN A 54 3.61 -1.89 -1.04
N VAL A 55 2.36 -1.69 -1.45
CA VAL A 55 1.30 -2.69 -1.27
C VAL A 55 0.66 -3.05 -2.60
N THR A 56 0.68 -4.34 -2.93
CA THR A 56 0.09 -4.89 -4.14
C THR A 56 -1.33 -5.36 -3.88
N TYR A 57 -2.26 -4.98 -4.75
CA TYR A 57 -3.65 -5.38 -4.71
C TYR A 57 -3.93 -6.54 -5.68
N LYS A 58 -4.81 -7.44 -5.28
CA LYS A 58 -5.38 -8.49 -6.13
C LYS A 58 -6.83 -8.15 -6.49
N CYS A 59 -7.28 -8.58 -7.66
CA CYS A 59 -8.68 -8.41 -8.04
C CYS A 59 -9.60 -9.29 -7.19
N ARG A 60 -10.83 -8.81 -6.95
CA ARG A 60 -11.91 -9.59 -6.34
C ARG A 60 -12.31 -10.75 -7.26
N ASP A 61 -12.80 -11.84 -6.68
CA ASP A 61 -13.39 -12.96 -7.42
C ASP A 61 -14.35 -12.51 -8.53
N GLY A 62 -14.17 -13.07 -9.73
CA GLY A 62 -14.91 -12.67 -10.94
C GLY A 62 -14.29 -11.51 -11.73
N PHE A 63 -13.29 -10.83 -11.19
CA PHE A 63 -12.49 -9.80 -11.87
C PHE A 63 -11.02 -10.25 -11.97
N PHE A 64 -10.29 -9.72 -12.95
CA PHE A 64 -8.86 -10.02 -13.13
C PHE A 64 -8.09 -8.77 -13.58
N LYS A 65 -6.76 -8.83 -13.52
CA LYS A 65 -5.84 -7.70 -13.77
C LYS A 65 -5.68 -7.40 -15.26
N ILE A 66 -6.03 -6.19 -15.67
CA ILE A 66 -5.84 -5.65 -17.01
C ILE A 66 -4.33 -5.57 -17.30
N PRO A 67 -3.81 -6.21 -18.36
CA PRO A 67 -2.40 -6.14 -18.72
C PRO A 67 -1.92 -4.68 -18.94
N GLY A 68 -0.72 -4.36 -18.45
CA GLY A 68 -0.14 -3.02 -18.57
C GLY A 68 -0.67 -2.00 -17.56
N LYS A 69 -1.58 -2.36 -16.65
CA LYS A 69 -1.99 -1.51 -15.52
C LYS A 69 -1.24 -1.89 -14.24
N SER A 70 -0.88 -0.87 -13.45
CA SER A 70 -0.29 -1.00 -12.12
C SER A 70 -1.33 -1.42 -11.09
N ASP A 71 -1.01 -2.44 -10.31
CA ASP A 71 -1.78 -2.99 -9.18
C ASP A 71 -1.16 -2.69 -7.81
N THR A 72 -0.08 -1.90 -7.79
CA THR A 72 0.68 -1.57 -6.58
C THR A 72 0.56 -0.08 -6.26
N VAL A 73 0.36 0.24 -4.98
CA VAL A 73 0.48 1.60 -4.43
C VAL A 73 1.75 1.72 -3.60
N VAL A 74 2.28 2.93 -3.49
CA VAL A 74 3.46 3.27 -2.67
C VAL A 74 3.08 4.33 -1.65
N CYS A 75 3.52 4.17 -0.41
CA CYS A 75 3.44 5.23 0.59
C CYS A 75 4.49 6.31 0.27
N LEU A 76 4.03 7.51 -0.09
CA LEU A 76 4.90 8.61 -0.46
C LEU A 76 5.37 9.41 0.77
N SER A 77 6.47 10.13 0.64
CA SER A 77 7.06 10.97 1.70
C SER A 77 6.17 12.11 2.20
N ASN A 78 5.07 12.40 1.51
CA ASN A 78 4.03 13.34 1.93
C ASN A 78 2.91 12.67 2.78
N SER A 79 3.14 11.47 3.31
CA SER A 79 2.18 10.68 4.10
C SER A 79 0.91 10.26 3.34
N GLN A 80 0.97 10.18 2.00
CA GLN A 80 -0.16 9.78 1.15
C GLN A 80 0.19 8.60 0.24
N TRP A 81 -0.81 7.82 -0.12
CA TRP A 81 -0.67 6.75 -1.10
C TRP A 81 -0.55 7.31 -2.52
N SER A 82 0.32 6.72 -3.33
CA SER A 82 0.43 7.02 -4.76
C SER A 82 -0.90 6.79 -5.48
N ASN A 83 -1.18 7.60 -6.51
CA ASN A 83 -2.37 7.41 -7.33
C ASN A 83 -2.36 6.03 -8.01
N ILE A 84 -3.49 5.33 -7.95
CA ILE A 84 -3.72 4.05 -8.64
C ILE A 84 -5.01 4.16 -9.45
N ASN A 85 -4.93 3.76 -10.71
CA ASN A 85 -6.06 3.72 -11.63
C ASN A 85 -6.78 2.37 -11.54
N GLU A 86 -8.03 2.30 -12.00
CA GLU A 86 -8.73 1.02 -12.10
C GLU A 86 -7.97 0.05 -13.03
N PHE A 87 -7.49 -1.04 -12.42
CA PHE A 87 -6.69 -2.08 -13.07
C PHE A 87 -7.40 -3.44 -13.10
N CYS A 88 -8.54 -3.59 -12.43
CA CYS A 88 -9.35 -4.81 -12.43
C CYS A 88 -10.57 -4.62 -13.31
N GLY A 89 -10.79 -5.54 -14.25
CA GLY A 89 -11.92 -5.51 -15.17
C GLY A 89 -12.68 -6.83 -15.22
N GLN A 90 -13.92 -6.76 -15.73
CA GLN A 90 -14.65 -7.95 -16.16
C GLN A 90 -14.28 -8.25 -17.61
N TYR A 91 -13.56 -9.34 -17.82
CA TYR A 91 -13.48 -9.98 -19.12
C TYR A 91 -14.84 -10.63 -19.32
N LEU A 92 -15.54 -10.24 -20.40
CA LEU A 92 -16.62 -11.08 -20.91
C LEU A 92 -16.04 -12.50 -21.05
N LYS A 93 -16.68 -13.50 -20.43
CA LYS A 93 -16.11 -14.86 -20.24
C LYS A 93 -15.66 -15.54 -21.56
N THR A 94 -16.07 -15.00 -22.69
CA THR A 94 -15.64 -15.31 -24.06
C THR A 94 -14.15 -15.03 -24.34
N LEU A 95 -13.49 -14.13 -23.60
CA LEU A 95 -12.07 -13.79 -23.78
C LEU A 95 -11.13 -14.72 -22.99
N SER A 96 -11.35 -16.04 -23.12
CA SER A 96 -10.37 -17.07 -22.74
C SER A 96 -9.14 -17.11 -23.67
N PHE A 97 -9.02 -16.17 -24.63
CA PHE A 97 -7.87 -15.98 -25.51
C PHE A 97 -6.78 -15.11 -24.87
N ILE A 98 -6.07 -15.78 -23.96
CA ILE A 98 -4.73 -15.50 -23.43
C ILE A 98 -3.84 -14.63 -24.35
N PRO A 99 -3.03 -13.68 -23.82
CA PRO A 99 -1.70 -13.49 -24.37
C PRO A 99 -0.90 -14.76 -24.06
N LYS A 100 -0.96 -15.77 -24.94
CA LYS A 100 -0.07 -16.93 -24.83
C LYS A 100 1.35 -16.39 -24.81
N VAL A 101 2.03 -16.46 -23.66
CA VAL A 101 3.49 -16.40 -23.58
C VAL A 101 3.99 -17.65 -24.29
N THR A 102 4.02 -17.56 -25.61
CA THR A 102 4.37 -18.66 -26.48
C THR A 102 5.85 -18.85 -26.30
N LYS A 103 6.25 -19.91 -25.58
CA LYS A 103 7.59 -20.48 -25.70
C LYS A 103 7.79 -20.94 -27.14
N ARG A 104 8.15 -20.00 -28.01
CA ARG A 104 9.12 -20.20 -29.09
C ARG A 104 10.41 -19.58 -28.56
N SER A 105 11.33 -20.32 -27.93
CA SER A 105 12.05 -21.45 -28.51
C SER A 105 12.28 -21.22 -30.01
N PHE A 106 13.41 -20.58 -30.29
CA PHE A 106 14.30 -20.66 -31.47
C PHE A 106 13.75 -21.19 -32.82
N LEU A 107 14.37 -20.69 -33.89
CA LEU A 107 14.13 -20.99 -35.31
C LEU A 107 12.90 -20.22 -35.89
N MET A 108 12.96 -19.55 -37.04
CA MET A 108 14.07 -19.38 -37.99
C MET A 108 13.88 -18.08 -38.82
N SER A 109 14.98 -17.34 -39.05
CA SER A 109 15.40 -16.69 -40.30
C SER A 109 14.39 -16.11 -41.33
N ASN A 110 14.57 -14.83 -41.69
CA ASN A 110 14.91 -14.32 -43.04
C ASN A 110 14.15 -13.06 -43.51
N VAL A 111 14.94 -12.08 -43.97
CA VAL A 111 14.77 -11.26 -45.20
C VAL A 111 13.39 -10.63 -45.41
N TRP A 112 13.22 -9.35 -45.06
CA TRP A 112 12.42 -8.34 -45.78
C TRP A 112 12.76 -6.93 -45.26
N ASP A 113 13.93 -6.36 -45.58
CA ASP A 113 15.08 -6.94 -46.30
C ASP A 113 15.93 -7.92 -45.44
#